data_AF-A0A6I7WRB8-F1
#
_entry.id   AF-A0A6I7WRB8-F1
#
_cell.length_a   1.000
_cell.length_b   1.000
_cell.length_c   1.000
_cell.angle_alpha   90.00
_cell.angle_beta   90.00
_cell.angle_gamma   90.00
#
_symmetry.space_group_name_H-M   'P 1'
#
loop_
_entity.id
_entity.type
_entity.pdbx_description
1 polymer ?
#
loop_
_entity_poly.entity_id
_entity_poly.type
_entity_poly.pdbx_seq_one_letter_code
_entity_poly.pdbx_strand_id
1 'polypeptide(L)'
;MNIIYFKKHLSAKTILLLLIMINSLSSFANIEQKQYQYDLNSNITQQITAKGDQIDYTYDSLNQLIKVSTSDEDTDVEYGYDSEGRITSLKDATGTDLYQYDTLGRLTSYEQAGVA
;
A
#
# COMPACT_ATOMS: atom_id res chain seq x y z
N MET A 1 13.31 -15.12 -24.13
CA MET A 1 13.38 -15.00 -25.61
C MET A 1 12.69 -13.69 -25.99
N ASN A 2 13.43 -12.75 -26.59
CA ASN A 2 13.09 -11.33 -26.71
C ASN A 2 11.93 -11.10 -27.72
N ILE A 3 10.78 -10.54 -27.26
CA ILE A 3 9.54 -10.38 -28.05
C ILE A 3 9.70 -9.43 -29.25
N ILE A 4 10.78 -8.64 -29.27
CA ILE A 4 11.07 -7.61 -30.29
C ILE A 4 11.32 -8.23 -31.68
N TYR A 5 11.81 -9.48 -31.77
CA TYR A 5 12.23 -10.07 -33.05
C TYR A 5 11.10 -10.57 -33.98
N PHE A 6 9.88 -10.79 -33.48
CA PHE A 6 8.80 -11.37 -34.31
C PHE A 6 7.97 -10.32 -35.07
N LYS A 7 8.10 -9.02 -34.76
CA LYS A 7 7.26 -7.96 -35.37
C LYS A 7 7.58 -7.61 -36.83
N LYS A 8 8.65 -8.15 -37.43
CA LYS A 8 9.15 -7.70 -38.75
C LYS A 8 8.40 -8.25 -39.97
N HIS A 9 7.48 -9.21 -39.81
CA HIS A 9 6.78 -9.86 -40.93
C HIS A 9 5.25 -9.97 -40.79
N LEU A 10 4.64 -9.35 -39.78
CA LEU A 10 3.19 -9.39 -39.59
C LEU A 10 2.50 -8.20 -40.27
N SER A 11 1.38 -8.45 -40.94
CA SER A 11 0.58 -7.38 -41.54
C SER A 11 0.01 -6.43 -40.47
N ALA A 12 -0.23 -5.17 -40.84
CA ALA A 12 -0.81 -4.17 -39.92
C ALA A 12 -2.14 -4.65 -39.29
N LYS A 13 -2.94 -5.40 -40.05
CA LYS A 13 -4.21 -5.99 -39.58
C LYS A 13 -3.97 -7.06 -38.50
N THR A 14 -2.91 -7.85 -38.65
CA THR A 14 -2.53 -8.88 -37.66
C THR A 14 -1.95 -8.26 -36.39
N ILE A 15 -1.18 -7.18 -36.50
CA ILE A 15 -0.66 -6.43 -35.35
C ILE A 15 -1.80 -5.76 -34.57
N LEU A 16 -2.76 -5.14 -35.28
CA LEU A 16 -3.93 -4.51 -34.65
C LEU A 16 -4.81 -5.55 -33.96
N LEU A 17 -5.03 -6.71 -34.59
CA LEU A 17 -5.78 -7.81 -33.97
C LEU A 17 -5.07 -8.34 -32.72
N LEU A 18 -3.74 -8.52 -32.75
CA LEU A 18 -2.97 -8.93 -31.56
C LEU A 18 -3.04 -7.89 -30.44
N LEU A 19 -2.97 -6.58 -30.74
CA LEU A 19 -3.12 -5.52 -29.75
C LEU A 19 -4.50 -5.52 -29.10
N ILE A 20 -5.56 -5.66 -29.89
CA ILE A 20 -6.94 -5.75 -29.40
C ILE A 20 -7.12 -7.02 -28.55
N MET A 21 -6.57 -8.15 -28.99
CA MET A 21 -6.63 -9.41 -28.24
C MET A 21 -5.84 -9.33 -26.94
N ILE A 22 -4.68 -8.66 -26.89
CA ILE A 22 -3.91 -8.44 -25.66
C ILE A 22 -4.71 -7.57 -24.68
N ASN A 23 -5.26 -6.44 -25.13
CA ASN A 23 -6.07 -5.57 -24.26
C ASN A 23 -7.33 -6.28 -23.76
N SER A 24 -7.96 -7.08 -24.62
CA SER A 24 -9.13 -7.89 -24.25
C SER A 24 -8.75 -9.02 -23.29
N LEU A 25 -7.60 -9.68 -23.48
CA LEU A 25 -7.11 -10.73 -22.58
C LEU A 25 -6.74 -10.16 -21.21
N SER A 26 -6.16 -8.96 -21.14
CA SER A 26 -5.96 -8.21 -19.89
C SER A 26 -7.29 -7.85 -19.20
N SER A 27 -8.35 -7.62 -19.98
CA SER A 27 -9.71 -7.35 -19.46
C SER A 27 -10.49 -8.61 -19.08
N PHE A 28 -10.24 -9.75 -19.73
CA PHE A 28 -10.84 -11.06 -19.40
C PHE A 28 -10.10 -11.77 -18.27
N ALA A 29 -8.83 -11.42 -18.08
CA ALA A 29 -8.08 -11.71 -16.88
C ALA A 29 -8.46 -10.72 -15.76
N ASN A 30 -9.73 -10.72 -15.34
CA ASN A 30 -10.06 -10.42 -13.94
C ASN A 30 -9.51 -11.56 -13.07
N ILE A 31 -8.20 -11.79 -13.16
CA ILE A 31 -7.47 -12.58 -12.20
C ILE A 31 -7.44 -11.68 -10.98
N GLU A 32 -7.87 -12.20 -9.84
CA GLU A 32 -7.78 -11.59 -8.51
C GLU A 32 -6.31 -11.32 -8.11
N GLN A 33 -5.58 -10.55 -8.93
CA GLN A 33 -4.18 -10.25 -8.72
C GLN A 33 -4.08 -9.05 -7.81
N LYS A 34 -3.51 -9.30 -6.64
CA LYS A 34 -2.95 -8.24 -5.82
C LYS A 34 -1.68 -7.73 -6.48
N GLN A 35 -1.52 -6.42 -6.56
CA GLN A 35 -0.30 -5.77 -7.05
C GLN A 35 0.38 -5.04 -5.91
N TYR A 36 1.71 -5.03 -5.92
CA TYR A 36 2.51 -4.41 -4.88
C TYR A 36 3.59 -3.53 -5.51
N GLN A 37 3.79 -2.34 -4.95
CA GLN A 37 4.94 -1.49 -5.21
C GLN A 37 5.81 -1.41 -3.96
N TYR A 38 7.11 -1.21 -4.15
CA TYR A 38 8.09 -1.22 -3.07
C TYR A 38 9.05 -0.02 -3.16
N ASP A 39 9.53 0.43 -2.01
CA ASP A 39 10.66 1.36 -1.93
C ASP A 39 12.02 0.63 -2.05
N LEU A 40 13.13 1.38 -1.95
CA LEU A 40 14.48 0.84 -2.01
C LEU A 40 14.85 -0.06 -0.82
N ASN A 41 14.09 0.04 0.28
CA ASN A 41 14.28 -0.73 1.49
C ASN A 41 13.38 -1.98 1.50
N SER A 42 12.69 -2.25 0.38
CA SER A 42 11.74 -3.35 0.21
C SER A 42 10.49 -3.25 1.10
N ASN A 43 10.16 -2.06 1.59
CA ASN A 43 8.86 -1.81 2.21
C ASN A 43 7.81 -1.67 1.10
N ILE A 44 6.59 -2.17 1.33
CA ILE A 44 5.48 -2.00 0.40
C ILE A 44 5.03 -0.54 0.46
N THR A 45 5.06 0.20 -0.64
CA THR A 45 4.57 1.59 -0.69
C THR A 45 3.15 1.70 -1.23
N GLN A 46 2.71 0.70 -1.99
CA GLN A 46 1.35 0.63 -2.52
C GLN A 46 0.90 -0.82 -2.69
N GLN A 47 -0.38 -1.08 -2.39
CA GLN A 47 -1.07 -2.31 -2.72
C GLN A 47 -2.33 -2.00 -3.53
N ILE A 48 -2.52 -2.69 -4.65
CA ILE A 48 -3.82 -2.78 -5.34
C ILE A 48 -4.46 -4.12 -4.94
N THR A 49 -5.65 -4.09 -4.36
CA THR A 49 -6.37 -5.30 -3.96
C THR A 49 -6.94 -6.04 -5.18
N ALA A 50 -7.36 -7.29 -5.00
CA ALA A 50 -8.05 -8.05 -6.04
C ALA A 50 -9.34 -7.38 -6.54
N LYS A 51 -9.92 -6.47 -5.75
CA LYS A 51 -11.12 -5.69 -6.10
C LYS A 51 -10.78 -4.39 -6.84
N GLY A 52 -9.50 -4.06 -6.98
CA GLY A 52 -9.02 -2.82 -7.59
C GLY A 52 -8.82 -1.66 -6.60
N ASP A 53 -9.10 -1.85 -5.31
CA ASP A 53 -8.89 -0.81 -4.30
C ASP A 53 -7.40 -0.53 -4.11
N GLN A 54 -7.01 0.74 -4.06
CA GLN A 54 -5.64 1.18 -3.80
C GLN A 54 -5.45 1.48 -2.31
N ILE A 55 -4.34 0.98 -1.76
CA ILE A 55 -3.89 1.26 -0.40
C ILE A 55 -2.44 1.74 -0.50
N ASP A 56 -2.15 2.92 0.04
CA ASP A 56 -0.80 3.50 0.05
C ASP A 56 -0.21 3.44 1.47
N TYR A 57 1.09 3.20 1.55
CA TYR A 57 1.83 3.03 2.79
C TYR A 57 2.99 4.02 2.83
N THR A 58 3.06 4.82 3.89
CA THR A 58 4.10 5.84 4.08
C THR A 58 4.98 5.47 5.25
N TYR A 59 6.29 5.60 5.07
CA TYR A 59 7.29 5.28 6.09
C TYR A 59 8.10 6.53 6.44
N ASP A 60 8.59 6.57 7.68
CA ASP A 60 9.59 7.56 8.08
C ASP A 60 11.01 7.17 7.65
N SER A 61 11.99 8.03 7.99
CA SER A 61 13.41 7.78 7.68
C SER A 61 14.02 6.57 8.39
N LEU A 62 13.35 6.04 9.43
CA LEU A 62 13.76 4.85 10.16
C LEU A 62 13.08 3.57 9.62
N ASN A 63 12.33 3.66 8.52
CA ASN A 63 11.53 2.59 7.91
C ASN A 63 10.35 2.13 8.79
N GLN A 64 9.83 3.02 9.62
CA GLN A 64 8.64 2.74 10.42
C GLN A 64 7.40 3.23 9.67
N LEU A 65 6.34 2.43 9.65
CA LEU A 65 5.09 2.76 8.95
C LEU A 65 4.37 3.89 9.70
N ILE A 66 4.27 5.08 9.11
CA ILE A 66 3.62 6.24 9.74
C ILE A 66 2.22 6.50 9.22
N LYS A 67 1.86 5.97 8.04
CA LYS A 67 0.51 6.14 7.49
C LYS A 67 0.11 4.99 6.57
N VAL A 68 -1.13 4.54 6.71
CA VAL A 68 -1.85 3.72 5.73
C VAL A 68 -3.00 4.57 5.21
N SER A 69 -3.04 4.83 3.91
CA SER A 69 -4.10 5.59 3.27
C SER A 69 -4.91 4.70 2.34
N THR A 70 -6.22 4.89 2.28
CA THR A 70 -7.06 4.24 1.26
C THR A 70 -7.75 5.28 0.37
N SER A 71 -8.59 4.85 -0.57
CA SER A 71 -9.44 5.76 -1.34
C SER A 71 -10.48 6.49 -0.50
N ASP A 72 -10.80 5.96 0.68
CA ASP A 72 -11.68 6.57 1.67
C ASP A 72 -10.80 7.14 2.80
N GLU A 73 -10.59 8.45 2.80
CA GLU A 73 -9.72 9.14 3.77
C GLU A 73 -10.21 8.94 5.22
N ASP A 74 -11.51 8.66 5.44
CA ASP A 74 -12.05 8.37 6.77
C ASP A 74 -11.55 7.03 7.32
N THR A 75 -10.90 6.20 6.50
CA THR A 75 -10.31 4.90 6.88
C THR A 75 -8.79 4.93 6.99
N ASP A 76 -8.18 6.11 6.84
CA ASP A 76 -6.74 6.28 7.02
C ASP A 76 -6.33 5.94 8.46
N VAL A 77 -5.14 5.35 8.60
CA VAL A 77 -4.53 5.07 9.91
C VAL A 77 -3.15 5.73 9.96
N GLU A 78 -2.90 6.51 11.00
CA GLU A 78 -1.62 7.18 11.25
C GLU A 78 -0.98 6.65 12.54
N TYR A 79 0.34 6.48 12.50
CA TYR A 79 1.14 5.99 13.63
C TYR A 79 2.22 7.01 14.01
N GLY A 80 2.36 7.24 15.30
CA GLY A 80 3.46 7.99 15.90
C GLY A 80 4.38 7.06 16.69
N TYR A 81 5.67 7.34 16.68
CA TYR A 81 6.69 6.56 17.40
C TYR A 81 7.56 7.46 18.27
N ASP A 82 8.09 6.90 19.35
CA ASP A 82 9.22 7.50 20.07
C ASP A 82 10.58 7.08 19.47
N SER A 83 11.67 7.61 20.05
CA SER A 83 13.04 7.34 19.58
C SER A 83 13.48 5.88 19.71
N GLU A 84 12.79 5.08 20.53
CA GLU A 84 13.06 3.64 20.68
C GLU A 84 12.16 2.80 19.75
N GLY A 85 11.37 3.46 18.89
CA GLY A 85 10.49 2.84 17.92
C GLY A 85 9.21 2.26 18.52
N ARG A 86 8.82 2.69 19.72
CA ARG A 86 7.56 2.27 20.37
C ARG A 86 6.43 3.21 19.92
N ILE A 87 5.24 2.68 19.68
CA ILE A 87 4.07 3.47 19.25
C ILE A 87 3.67 4.43 20.36
N THR A 88 3.62 5.73 20.08
CA THR A 88 3.16 6.78 21.01
C THR A 88 1.79 7.33 20.65
N SER A 89 1.37 7.21 19.38
CA SER A 89 0.03 7.55 18.95
C SER A 89 -0.48 6.59 17.87
N LEU A 90 -1.77 6.29 17.93
CA LEU A 90 -2.50 5.59 16.87
C LEU A 90 -3.73 6.43 16.57
N LYS A 91 -3.84 6.94 15.34
CA LYS A 91 -5.01 7.69 14.90
C LYS A 91 -5.70 6.93 13.79
N ASP A 92 -7.00 6.72 13.93
CA ASP A 92 -7.88 6.12 12.93
C ASP A 92 -9.23 6.85 12.89
N ALA A 93 -10.21 6.27 12.19
CA ALA A 93 -11.57 6.78 12.06
C ALA A 93 -12.27 7.07 13.40
N THR A 94 -11.87 6.38 14.47
CA THR A 94 -12.51 6.45 15.80
C THR A 94 -11.90 7.53 16.68
N GLY A 95 -10.70 8.02 16.34
CA GLY A 95 -10.01 9.11 17.01
C GLY A 95 -8.52 8.80 17.21
N THR A 96 -7.93 9.30 18.28
CA THR A 96 -6.50 9.12 18.57
C THR A 96 -6.27 8.49 19.94
N ASP A 97 -5.64 7.32 19.94
CA ASP A 97 -5.09 6.66 21.11
C ASP A 97 -3.67 7.17 21.38
N LEU A 98 -3.32 7.37 22.65
CA LEU A 98 -1.99 7.82 23.09
C LEU A 98 -1.38 6.84 24.08
N TYR A 99 -0.08 6.61 23.95
CA TYR A 99 0.69 5.68 24.77
C TYR A 99 1.91 6.38 25.36
N GLN A 100 2.18 6.11 26.64
CA GLN A 100 3.38 6.59 27.31
C GLN A 100 4.11 5.42 27.95
N TYR A 101 5.44 5.47 27.90
CA TYR A 101 6.31 4.45 28.45
C TYR A 101 7.34 5.06 29.38
N ASP A 102 7.77 4.29 30.35
CA ASP A 102 8.97 4.60 31.10
C ASP A 102 10.26 4.23 30.34
N THR A 103 11.40 4.52 30.97
CA THR A 103 12.74 4.22 30.44
C THR A 103 13.04 2.74 30.33
N LEU A 104 12.24 1.87 30.97
CA LEU A 104 12.37 0.41 30.88
C LEU A 104 11.45 -0.21 29.83
N GLY A 105 10.68 0.60 29.09
CA GLY A 105 9.75 0.10 28.08
C GLY A 105 8.40 -0.35 28.63
N ARG A 106 8.09 -0.05 29.88
CA ARG A 106 6.80 -0.42 30.48
C ARG A 106 5.79 0.69 30.20
N LEU A 107 4.59 0.30 29.76
CA LEU A 107 3.47 1.23 29.55
C LEU A 107 3.08 1.87 30.89
N THR A 108 3.07 3.20 30.93
CA THR A 108 2.72 3.99 32.12
C THR A 108 1.41 4.76 31.96
N SER A 109 1.01 5.08 30.73
CA SER A 109 -0.28 5.69 30.43
C SER A 109 -0.83 5.16 29.12
N TYR A 110 -2.16 5.03 29.07
CA TYR A 110 -2.92 4.76 27.86
C TYR A 110 -4.18 5.64 27.88
N GLU A 111 -4.33 6.47 26.87
CA GLU A 111 -5.51 7.31 26.67
C GLU A 111 -6.19 6.83 25.39
N GLN A 112 -7.44 6.38 25.51
CA GLN A 112 -8.20 5.86 24.38
C GLN A 112 -9.09 6.94 23.78
N ALA A 113 -9.19 6.96 22.46
CA ALA A 113 -10.15 7.78 21.74
C ALA A 113 -11.59 7.51 22.21
N GLY A 114 -12.33 8.58 22.57
CA GLY A 114 -13.76 8.48 22.85
C GLY A 114 -14.16 7.94 24.23
N VAL A 115 -13.22 7.77 25.17
CA VAL A 115 -13.52 7.47 26.58
C VAL A 115 -13.20 8.70 27.43
N ALA A 116 -14.22 9.54 27.67
CA ALA A 116 -14.21 10.60 28.68
C ALA A 116 -15.22 10.28 29.78
#